data_AF-A0AAV9F5G4-F1
#
_entry.id   AF-A0AAV9F5G4-F1
#
_cell.length_a   1.000
_cell.length_b   1.000
_cell.length_c   1.000
_cell.angle_alpha   90.00
_cell.angle_beta   90.00
_cell.angle_gamma   90.00
#
_symmetry.space_group_name_H-M   'P 1'
#
loop_
_entity.id
_entity.type
_entity.pdbx_description
1 polymer ?
#
loop_
_entity_poly.entity_id
_entity_poly.type
_entity_poly.pdbx_seq_one_letter_code
_entity_poly.pdbx_strand_id
1 'polypeptide(L)'
;MMGCLFILAFLLLLGSSRTESSGADSLDAVLRDSALGALARLRRTGVAYRVPVPANLSGVDASVMRVRGGSLRSRGASFEGLTIPPNTTASTPYAQRLMILHENLSNWSDSYFALPGYAFATPVIGFLAYNASVLDPSHAEKLEIDANGDPISIGFANFESLNPPMRCVRFGVDGSVRFDRIVAGNACLTNQTGHFAIVVPTMNSPSPAPEGARITRKGRRWKVWVVACGVGVGGVVMVGLVGVAVVKVMENKKMEVSEEGEALGAMWVGRSRMPSAAPMIRTQPLIDDEHAP
;
A
#
# COMPACT_ATOMS: atom_id res chain seq x y z
N MET A 1 -31.03 -7.91 11.98
CA MET A 1 -29.75 -7.94 12.74
C MET A 1 -28.77 -9.01 12.22
N MET A 2 -29.19 -10.24 11.92
CA MET A 2 -28.28 -11.31 11.43
C MET A 2 -27.45 -10.97 10.16
N GLY A 3 -27.97 -10.14 9.24
CA GLY A 3 -27.23 -9.75 8.03
C GLY A 3 -25.93 -8.98 8.31
N CYS A 4 -25.90 -8.09 9.31
CA CYS A 4 -24.69 -7.36 9.67
C CYS A 4 -23.62 -8.27 10.28
N LEU A 5 -24.01 -9.31 11.02
CA LEU A 5 -23.10 -10.31 11.58
C LEU A 5 -22.39 -11.12 10.49
N PHE A 6 -23.10 -11.51 9.42
CA PHE A 6 -22.47 -12.18 8.28
C PHE A 6 -21.50 -11.27 7.51
N ILE A 7 -21.83 -9.99 7.34
CA ILE A 7 -20.93 -9.03 6.66
C ILE A 7 -19.70 -8.72 7.53
N LEU A 8 -19.87 -8.54 8.85
CA LEU A 8 -18.75 -8.41 9.78
C LEU A 8 -17.87 -9.67 9.84
N ALA A 9 -18.47 -10.86 9.90
CA ALA A 9 -17.73 -12.12 9.86
C ALA A 9 -16.95 -12.28 8.55
N PHE A 10 -17.55 -11.92 7.40
CA PHE A 10 -16.87 -11.97 6.10
C PHE A 10 -15.72 -10.95 6.02
N LEU A 11 -15.90 -9.72 6.53
CA LEU A 11 -14.84 -8.71 6.60
C LEU A 11 -13.70 -9.11 7.56
N LEU A 12 -14.00 -9.79 8.67
CA LEU A 12 -13.01 -10.36 9.58
C LEU A 12 -12.25 -11.53 8.94
N LEU A 13 -12.93 -12.39 8.17
CA LEU A 13 -12.32 -13.49 7.42
C LEU A 13 -11.42 -13.02 6.27
N LEU A 14 -11.72 -11.88 5.64
CA LEU A 14 -10.79 -11.23 4.69
C LEU A 14 -9.64 -10.49 5.38
N GLY A 15 -9.64 -10.36 6.70
CA GLY A 15 -8.68 -9.56 7.47
C GLY A 15 -7.35 -10.24 7.82
N SER A 16 -7.22 -11.55 7.63
CA SER A 16 -6.06 -12.32 8.09
C SER A 16 -5.34 -13.11 6.99
N SER A 17 -4.57 -12.39 6.20
CA SER A 17 -3.37 -12.93 5.53
C SER A 17 -2.20 -11.96 5.73
N ARG A 18 -2.00 -11.54 7.00
CA ARG A 18 -0.72 -10.98 7.41
C ARG A 18 0.26 -12.14 7.51
N THR A 19 1.03 -12.35 6.44
CA THR A 19 2.32 -13.05 6.52
C THR A 19 3.16 -12.42 7.63
N GLU A 20 4.12 -13.14 8.19
CA GLU A 20 4.80 -12.91 9.49
C GLU A 20 5.68 -11.64 9.61
N SER A 21 5.31 -10.52 8.98
CA SER A 21 6.06 -9.26 9.01
C SER A 21 6.25 -8.72 10.44
N SER A 22 5.30 -8.99 11.35
CA SER A 22 5.35 -8.46 12.73
C SER A 22 6.61 -8.87 13.50
N GLY A 23 7.26 -9.98 13.15
CA GLY A 23 8.56 -10.38 13.71
C GLY A 23 9.68 -9.50 13.15
N ALA A 24 9.84 -9.51 11.82
CA ALA A 24 10.87 -8.72 11.13
C ALA A 24 10.73 -7.20 11.38
N ASP A 25 9.51 -6.64 11.32
CA ASP A 25 9.23 -5.23 11.63
C ASP A 25 9.64 -4.86 13.08
N SER A 26 9.55 -5.81 14.03
CA SER A 26 10.01 -5.59 15.40
C SER A 26 11.54 -5.65 15.54
N LEU A 27 12.20 -6.51 14.77
CA LEU A 27 13.67 -6.59 14.68
C LEU A 27 14.24 -5.30 14.06
N ASP A 28 13.70 -4.89 12.91
CA ASP A 28 14.00 -3.64 12.22
C ASP A 28 13.92 -2.44 13.17
N ALA A 29 12.88 -2.37 14.01
CA ALA A 29 12.70 -1.28 14.97
C ALA A 29 13.78 -1.27 16.06
N VAL A 30 14.15 -2.44 16.61
CA VAL A 30 15.21 -2.58 17.62
C VAL A 30 16.58 -2.21 17.04
N LEU A 31 16.89 -2.66 15.82
CA LEU A 31 18.15 -2.35 15.14
C LEU A 31 18.21 -0.87 14.73
N ARG A 32 17.12 -0.29 14.23
CA ARG A 32 16.97 1.15 13.96
C ARG A 32 17.25 2.00 15.19
N ASP A 33 16.67 1.65 16.34
CA ASP A 33 16.78 2.47 17.56
C ASP A 33 18.20 2.41 18.13
N SER A 34 18.85 1.24 18.10
CA SER A 34 20.27 1.13 18.43
C SER A 34 21.17 1.90 17.44
N ALA A 35 20.86 1.85 16.14
CA ALA A 35 21.58 2.57 15.10
C ALA A 35 21.49 4.10 15.26
N LEU A 36 20.33 4.63 15.66
CA LEU A 36 20.17 6.05 16.02
C LEU A 36 21.03 6.42 17.23
N GLY A 37 21.02 5.59 18.28
CA GLY A 37 21.87 5.76 19.46
C GLY A 37 23.37 5.72 19.15
N ALA A 38 23.79 4.88 18.20
CA ALA A 38 25.16 4.86 17.69
C ALA A 38 25.47 6.16 16.91
N LEU A 39 24.62 6.56 15.97
CA LEU A 39 24.79 7.78 15.18
C LEU A 39 24.82 9.06 16.02
N ALA A 40 24.11 9.11 17.15
CA ALA A 40 24.11 10.26 18.05
C ALA A 40 25.49 10.51 18.69
N ARG A 41 26.31 9.48 18.82
CA ARG A 41 27.69 9.54 19.35
C ARG A 41 28.73 9.85 18.26
N LEU A 42 28.34 9.87 16.99
CA LEU A 42 29.24 9.91 15.84
C LEU A 42 29.24 11.26 15.12
N ARG A 43 30.44 11.75 14.79
CA ARG A 43 30.63 13.08 14.17
C ARG A 43 30.71 13.08 12.64
N ARG A 44 31.08 11.95 12.00
CA ARG A 44 31.25 11.88 10.53
C ARG A 44 30.02 11.26 9.87
N THR A 45 29.78 11.65 8.62
CA THR A 45 28.74 11.13 7.71
C THR A 45 29.39 10.52 6.49
N GLY A 46 28.75 9.54 5.84
CA GLY A 46 29.33 8.85 4.68
C GLY A 46 30.39 7.81 5.02
N VAL A 47 30.40 7.33 6.27
CA VAL A 47 31.21 6.21 6.76
C VAL A 47 30.27 5.24 7.45
N ALA A 48 30.42 3.95 7.19
CA ALA A 48 29.66 2.89 7.86
C ALA A 48 30.25 2.63 9.26
N TYR A 49 29.38 2.42 10.24
CA TYR A 49 29.73 2.16 11.63
C TYR A 49 28.98 0.95 12.15
N ARG A 50 29.64 0.08 12.93
CA ARG A 50 28.98 -1.06 13.55
C ARG A 50 27.94 -0.60 14.57
N VAL A 51 26.75 -1.19 14.51
CA VAL A 51 25.65 -0.94 15.45
C VAL A 51 25.80 -1.90 16.64
N PRO A 52 25.69 -1.44 17.89
CA PRO A 52 25.64 -2.34 19.05
C PRO A 52 24.37 -3.18 19.01
N VAL A 53 24.50 -4.49 18.82
CA VAL A 53 23.36 -5.42 18.80
C VAL A 53 23.03 -5.88 20.23
N PRO A 54 21.75 -5.88 20.66
CA PRO A 54 21.33 -6.42 21.95
C PRO A 54 21.74 -7.89 22.17
N ALA A 55 22.02 -8.29 23.40
CA ALA A 55 22.56 -9.61 23.72
C ALA A 55 21.64 -10.79 23.34
N ASN A 56 20.33 -10.57 23.29
CA ASN A 56 19.33 -11.55 22.83
C ASN A 56 19.34 -11.78 21.31
N LEU A 57 20.05 -10.94 20.55
CA LEU A 57 20.24 -11.03 19.10
C LEU A 57 21.71 -11.37 18.75
N SER A 58 22.42 -12.06 19.64
CA SER A 58 23.80 -12.48 19.41
C SER A 58 23.96 -13.22 18.08
N GLY A 59 24.92 -12.80 17.26
CA GLY A 59 25.18 -13.37 15.94
C GLY A 59 24.54 -12.61 14.78
N VAL A 60 23.55 -11.74 15.04
CA VAL A 60 23.18 -10.69 14.07
C VAL A 60 24.31 -9.68 14.01
N ASP A 61 24.71 -9.29 12.80
CA ASP A 61 25.59 -8.14 12.59
C ASP A 61 24.82 -6.98 11.95
N ALA A 62 25.09 -5.76 12.39
CA ALA A 62 24.43 -4.58 11.88
C ALA A 62 25.39 -3.41 11.76
N SER A 63 25.21 -2.60 10.72
CA SER A 63 26.05 -1.44 10.43
C SER A 63 25.21 -0.30 9.86
N VAL A 64 25.55 0.93 10.22
CA VAL A 64 24.79 2.13 9.86
C VAL A 64 25.68 3.19 9.22
N MET A 65 25.20 3.82 8.15
CA MET A 65 25.82 4.99 7.53
C MET A 65 24.81 6.12 7.42
N ARG A 66 25.08 7.26 8.08
CA ARG A 66 24.29 8.49 7.86
C ARG A 66 24.84 9.27 6.66
N VAL A 67 23.99 9.58 5.69
CA VAL A 67 24.32 10.32 4.46
C VAL A 67 23.35 11.47 4.22
N ARG A 68 23.78 12.47 3.43
CA ARG A 68 22.87 13.47 2.84
C ARG A 68 22.25 12.89 1.57
N GLY A 69 20.97 13.16 1.30
CA GLY A 69 20.30 12.67 0.07
C GLY A 69 21.05 13.02 -1.22
N GLY A 70 21.56 14.25 -1.33
CA GLY A 70 22.41 14.67 -2.46
C GLY A 70 23.77 13.94 -2.55
N SER A 71 24.31 13.43 -1.44
CA SER A 71 25.52 12.60 -1.45
C SER A 71 25.23 11.18 -1.92
N LEU A 72 24.09 10.61 -1.52
CA LEU A 72 23.63 9.31 -2.01
C LEU A 72 23.43 9.37 -3.54
N ARG A 73 22.76 10.42 -4.03
CA ARG A 73 22.54 10.62 -5.46
C ARG A 73 23.83 10.81 -6.27
N SER A 74 24.82 11.54 -5.73
CA SER A 74 26.06 11.85 -6.48
C SER A 74 27.15 10.78 -6.37
N ARG A 75 27.18 9.99 -5.30
CA ARG A 75 28.29 9.06 -5.01
C ARG A 75 27.86 7.64 -4.63
N GLY A 76 26.57 7.40 -4.46
CA GLY A 76 26.08 6.15 -3.89
C GLY A 76 26.43 5.98 -2.41
N ALA A 77 26.47 4.73 -1.97
CA ALA A 77 26.96 4.30 -0.66
C ALA A 77 27.46 2.84 -0.76
N SER A 78 28.37 2.44 0.12
CA SER A 78 28.93 1.09 0.13
C SER A 78 29.15 0.58 1.55
N PHE A 79 28.87 -0.70 1.73
CA PHE A 79 29.10 -1.50 2.92
C PHE A 79 29.77 -2.82 2.48
N GLU A 80 30.22 -3.62 3.44
CA GLU A 80 30.61 -5.00 3.14
C GLU A 80 29.40 -5.78 2.59
N GLY A 81 29.56 -6.40 1.42
CA GLY A 81 28.47 -7.13 0.74
C GLY A 81 27.37 -6.28 0.10
N LEU A 82 27.37 -4.95 0.22
CA LEU A 82 26.32 -4.09 -0.35
C LEU A 82 26.91 -2.86 -1.07
N THR A 83 26.56 -2.72 -2.35
CA THR A 83 26.93 -1.55 -3.17
C THR A 83 25.67 -0.86 -3.70
N ILE A 84 25.47 0.39 -3.30
CA ILE A 84 24.40 1.27 -3.76
C ILE A 84 25.02 2.27 -4.74
N PRO A 85 24.64 2.26 -6.03
CA PRO A 85 25.30 3.09 -7.04
C PRO A 85 24.92 4.58 -6.93
N PRO A 86 25.65 5.47 -7.62
CA PRO A 86 25.19 6.83 -7.93
C PRO A 86 23.82 6.83 -8.65
N ASN A 87 23.22 8.01 -8.79
CA ASN A 87 21.84 8.21 -9.27
C ASN A 87 20.74 7.58 -8.41
N THR A 88 21.09 7.00 -7.26
CA THR A 88 20.14 6.50 -6.27
C THR A 88 19.49 7.64 -5.46
N THR A 89 18.17 7.57 -5.25
CA THR A 89 17.41 8.56 -4.48
C THR A 89 16.54 7.90 -3.41
N ALA A 90 16.38 8.56 -2.25
CA ALA A 90 15.33 8.20 -1.30
C ALA A 90 13.99 8.80 -1.77
N SER A 91 12.95 7.96 -1.80
CA SER A 91 11.57 8.31 -2.10
C SER A 91 10.91 9.04 -0.91
N THR A 92 9.63 9.37 -1.05
CA THR A 92 8.87 10.17 -0.09
C THR A 92 8.71 9.48 1.27
N PRO A 93 8.74 10.25 2.39
CA PRO A 93 8.95 11.69 2.45
C PRO A 93 10.42 12.11 2.26
N TYR A 94 10.63 13.29 1.67
CA TYR A 94 11.97 13.81 1.42
C TYR A 94 12.73 14.07 2.73
N ALA A 95 13.86 13.38 2.90
CA ALA A 95 14.77 13.55 4.03
C ALA A 95 16.09 14.23 3.61
N GLN A 96 16.47 15.32 4.29
CA GLN A 96 17.74 16.01 4.00
C GLN A 96 18.95 15.12 4.35
N ARG A 97 18.85 14.39 5.46
CA ARG A 97 19.76 13.31 5.85
C ARG A 97 18.94 12.05 6.06
N LEU A 98 19.46 10.94 5.56
CA LEU A 98 18.94 9.60 5.85
C LEU A 98 20.05 8.76 6.49
N MET A 99 19.67 7.74 7.23
CA MET A 99 20.56 6.65 7.59
C MET A 99 20.23 5.43 6.74
N ILE A 100 21.29 4.77 6.28
CA ILE A 100 21.23 3.45 5.69
C ILE A 100 21.62 2.47 6.79
N LEU A 101 20.76 1.48 7.03
CA LEU A 101 20.97 0.38 7.95
C LEU A 101 21.18 -0.89 7.10
N HIS A 102 22.34 -1.51 7.27
CA HIS A 102 22.70 -2.80 6.69
C HIS A 102 22.76 -3.84 7.80
N GLU A 103 22.08 -4.96 7.59
CA GLU A 103 21.84 -6.00 8.59
C GLU A 103 22.19 -7.36 8.01
N ASN A 104 22.80 -8.24 8.78
CA ASN A 104 23.02 -9.64 8.43
C ASN A 104 22.51 -10.49 9.59
N LEU A 105 21.39 -11.18 9.36
CA LEU A 105 20.71 -11.96 10.40
C LEU A 105 21.45 -13.24 10.76
N SER A 106 22.41 -13.71 9.94
CA SER A 106 23.11 -14.96 10.18
C SER A 106 22.11 -16.11 10.43
N ASN A 107 22.30 -16.87 11.52
CA ASN A 107 21.43 -17.97 11.96
C ASN A 107 19.99 -17.56 12.34
N TRP A 108 19.67 -16.26 12.46
CA TRP A 108 18.33 -15.78 12.79
C TRP A 108 17.38 -15.72 11.58
N SER A 109 17.88 -16.01 10.37
CA SER A 109 17.13 -15.92 9.11
C SER A 109 15.77 -16.65 9.17
N ASP A 110 15.77 -17.95 9.47
CA ASP A 110 14.55 -18.77 9.58
C ASP A 110 13.65 -18.40 10.78
N SER A 111 14.15 -17.60 11.74
CA SER A 111 13.36 -17.14 12.90
C SER A 111 12.52 -15.90 12.60
N TYR A 112 12.91 -15.12 11.58
CA TYR A 112 12.23 -13.87 11.21
C TYR A 112 11.59 -13.91 9.81
N PHE A 113 12.00 -14.84 8.96
CA PHE A 113 11.50 -15.00 7.60
C PHE A 113 11.14 -16.45 7.33
N ALA A 114 9.86 -16.74 7.10
CA ALA A 114 9.42 -18.02 6.54
C ALA A 114 9.14 -17.88 5.04
N LEU A 115 9.57 -18.87 4.26
CA LEU A 115 9.31 -18.92 2.82
C LEU A 115 8.84 -20.32 2.40
N PRO A 116 7.52 -20.61 2.47
CA PRO A 116 6.98 -21.93 2.18
C PRO A 116 7.41 -22.47 0.81
N GLY A 117 7.87 -23.72 0.79
CA GLY A 117 8.40 -24.38 -0.41
C GLY A 117 9.87 -24.11 -0.69
N TYR A 118 10.53 -23.19 0.02
CA TYR A 118 11.95 -22.85 -0.14
C TYR A 118 12.73 -22.97 1.18
N ALA A 119 14.05 -23.13 1.09
CA ALA A 119 14.97 -23.05 2.20
C ALA A 119 16.07 -22.01 1.92
N PHE A 120 16.55 -21.33 2.95
CA PHE A 120 17.62 -20.35 2.83
C PHE A 120 18.96 -21.04 2.59
N ALA A 121 19.67 -20.63 1.53
CA ALA A 121 21.01 -21.06 1.20
C ALA A 121 22.08 -20.05 1.68
N THR A 122 21.65 -18.82 1.99
CA THR A 122 22.46 -17.77 2.62
C THR A 122 21.68 -17.14 3.79
N PRO A 123 22.36 -16.48 4.73
CA PRO A 123 21.72 -15.57 5.65
C PRO A 123 20.87 -14.51 4.93
N VAL A 124 19.82 -14.03 5.61
CA VAL A 124 19.06 -12.86 5.18
C VAL A 124 19.86 -11.60 5.48
N ILE A 125 20.08 -10.81 4.44
CA ILE A 125 20.74 -9.49 4.48
C ILE A 125 19.67 -8.41 4.33
N GLY A 126 19.54 -7.55 5.34
CA GLY A 126 18.68 -6.36 5.32
C GLY A 126 19.42 -5.15 4.76
N PHE A 127 18.75 -4.40 3.89
CA PHE A 127 19.14 -3.02 3.53
C PHE A 127 17.90 -2.12 3.62
N LEU A 128 17.91 -1.28 4.64
CA LEU A 128 16.81 -0.38 4.98
C LEU A 128 17.32 1.05 5.03
N ALA A 129 16.41 2.00 4.80
CA ALA A 129 16.70 3.42 4.93
C ALA A 129 15.68 4.08 5.85
N TYR A 130 16.13 5.10 6.58
CA TYR A 130 15.28 5.86 7.50
C TYR A 130 15.64 7.34 7.45
N ASN A 131 14.67 8.21 7.74
CA ASN A 131 14.95 9.62 7.97
C ASN A 131 15.90 9.76 9.18
N ALA A 132 17.00 10.48 8.99
CA ALA A 132 18.00 10.76 10.02
C ALA A 132 18.40 12.25 10.02
N SER A 133 17.45 13.11 9.62
CA SER A 133 17.55 14.56 9.71
C SER A 133 17.56 15.01 11.18
N VAL A 134 16.76 14.34 12.01
CA VAL A 134 16.82 14.32 13.48
C VAL A 134 17.21 12.90 13.90
N LEU A 135 18.03 12.75 14.94
CA LEU A 135 18.44 11.44 15.47
C LEU A 135 17.55 11.04 16.66
N ASP A 136 16.28 10.80 16.36
CA ASP A 136 15.25 10.47 17.34
C ASP A 136 14.35 9.36 16.75
N PRO A 137 14.09 8.25 17.47
CA PRO A 137 13.21 7.17 17.01
C PRO A 137 11.82 7.62 16.56
N SER A 138 11.26 8.67 17.17
CA SER A 138 9.95 9.24 16.82
C SER A 138 9.93 9.94 15.45
N HIS A 139 11.10 10.35 14.95
CA HIS A 139 11.28 11.00 13.65
C HIS A 139 11.95 10.08 12.61
N ALA A 140 12.28 8.85 12.97
CA ALA A 140 12.97 7.88 12.13
C ALA A 140 11.99 7.04 11.28
N GLU A 141 11.28 7.73 10.39
CA GLU A 141 10.38 7.11 9.40
C GLU A 141 11.17 6.27 8.38
N LYS A 142 10.67 5.07 8.05
CA LYS A 142 11.26 4.15 7.06
C LYS A 142 11.09 4.76 5.66
N LEU A 143 12.17 4.84 4.89
CA LEU A 143 12.22 5.40 3.55
C LEU A 143 12.40 4.29 2.53
N GLU A 144 11.68 4.37 1.41
CA GLU A 144 12.06 3.62 0.22
C GLU A 144 13.26 4.29 -0.45
N ILE A 145 14.19 3.49 -0.96
CA ILE A 145 15.23 3.95 -1.89
C ILE A 145 14.90 3.38 -3.27
N ASP A 146 15.07 4.21 -4.29
CA ASP A 146 14.95 3.86 -5.71
C ASP A 146 16.28 4.15 -6.42
N ALA A 147 16.89 3.10 -6.97
CA ALA A 147 18.09 3.20 -7.80
C ALA A 147 17.69 3.36 -9.28
N ASN A 148 18.00 4.52 -9.84
CA ASN A 148 17.67 4.86 -11.23
C ASN A 148 18.91 4.72 -12.13
N GLY A 149 18.86 3.76 -13.05
CA GLY A 149 20.01 3.36 -13.87
C GLY A 149 20.60 2.05 -13.39
N ASP A 150 21.81 2.08 -12.86
CA ASP A 150 22.47 0.89 -12.32
C ASP A 150 21.74 0.35 -11.07
N PRO A 151 21.60 -0.98 -10.92
CA PRO A 151 20.95 -1.58 -9.76
C PRO A 151 21.88 -1.62 -8.54
N ILE A 152 21.27 -1.63 -7.36
CA ILE A 152 21.92 -1.97 -6.09
C ILE A 152 22.34 -3.45 -6.15
N SER A 153 23.56 -3.73 -5.73
CA SER A 153 24.12 -5.08 -5.67
C SER A 153 24.30 -5.54 -4.22
N ILE A 154 23.73 -6.70 -3.90
CA ILE A 154 23.86 -7.38 -2.60
C ILE A 154 24.60 -8.70 -2.85
N GLY A 155 25.86 -8.78 -2.44
CA GLY A 155 26.72 -9.95 -2.54
C GLY A 155 26.78 -10.73 -1.23
N PHE A 156 26.65 -12.05 -1.30
CA PHE A 156 26.72 -12.94 -0.16
C PHE A 156 28.14 -13.52 -0.04
N ALA A 157 28.88 -13.06 0.98
CA ALA A 157 30.22 -13.55 1.25
C ALA A 157 30.21 -15.05 1.61
N ASN A 158 31.27 -15.77 1.23
CA ASN A 158 31.45 -17.22 1.45
C ASN A 158 30.35 -18.10 0.81
N PHE A 159 29.57 -17.56 -0.13
CA PHE A 159 28.62 -18.30 -0.95
C PHE A 159 29.06 -18.30 -2.41
N GLU A 160 28.93 -19.45 -3.07
CA GLU A 160 29.10 -19.62 -4.51
C GLU A 160 28.04 -20.62 -5.01
N SER A 161 27.38 -20.32 -6.13
CA SER A 161 26.28 -21.16 -6.63
C SER A 161 26.77 -22.48 -7.21
N LEU A 162 26.60 -23.58 -6.48
CA LEU A 162 27.01 -24.94 -6.87
C LEU A 162 26.04 -25.65 -7.85
N ASN A 163 25.28 -24.90 -8.66
CA ASN A 163 24.31 -25.39 -9.66
C ASN A 163 23.17 -26.34 -9.19
N PRO A 164 22.29 -25.89 -8.28
CA PRO A 164 20.86 -26.23 -8.27
C PRO A 164 20.01 -25.03 -8.76
N PRO A 165 18.66 -25.13 -8.84
CA PRO A 165 17.78 -24.00 -9.17
C PRO A 165 17.66 -22.98 -8.02
N MET A 166 18.78 -22.40 -7.61
CA MET A 166 18.87 -21.31 -6.63
C MET A 166 18.29 -20.02 -7.21
N ARG A 167 17.62 -19.22 -6.38
CA ARG A 167 17.08 -17.91 -6.75
C ARG A 167 17.36 -16.87 -5.68
N CYS A 168 17.52 -15.62 -6.10
CA CYS A 168 17.42 -14.50 -5.19
C CYS A 168 15.96 -14.35 -4.74
N VAL A 169 15.74 -14.03 -3.47
CA VAL A 169 14.46 -13.59 -2.95
C VAL A 169 14.60 -12.22 -2.30
N ARG A 170 13.63 -11.33 -2.54
CA ARG A 170 13.45 -10.07 -1.81
C ARG A 170 12.15 -10.13 -1.02
N PHE A 171 12.25 -9.85 0.27
CA PHE A 171 11.14 -9.43 1.13
C PHE A 171 11.11 -7.91 1.13
N GLY A 172 10.08 -7.33 0.52
CA GLY A 172 9.89 -5.88 0.44
C GLY A 172 9.36 -5.28 1.73
N VAL A 173 9.62 -3.99 1.92
CA VAL A 173 9.03 -3.18 3.01
C VAL A 173 7.50 -3.12 2.98
N ASP A 174 6.89 -3.49 1.84
CA ASP A 174 5.45 -3.65 1.64
C ASP A 174 4.92 -5.07 1.95
N GLY A 175 5.78 -5.94 2.52
CA GLY A 175 5.50 -7.37 2.71
C GLY A 175 5.48 -8.17 1.40
N SER A 176 5.85 -7.58 0.25
CA SER A 176 5.86 -8.31 -1.02
C SER A 176 7.08 -9.21 -1.15
N VAL A 177 6.86 -10.49 -1.47
CA VAL A 177 7.93 -11.42 -1.82
C VAL A 177 8.12 -11.45 -3.32
N ARG A 178 9.36 -11.30 -3.79
CA ARG A 178 9.74 -11.41 -5.21
C ARG A 178 10.95 -12.30 -5.36
N PHE A 179 10.99 -13.06 -6.46
CA PHE A 179 12.11 -13.92 -6.81
C PHE A 179 12.79 -13.37 -8.06
N ASP A 180 14.11 -13.36 -8.04
CA ASP A 180 14.97 -12.86 -9.11
C ASP A 180 16.14 -13.83 -9.37
N ARG A 181 16.88 -13.60 -10.46
CA ARG A 181 18.05 -14.42 -10.81
C ARG A 181 19.29 -13.98 -10.04
N ILE A 182 20.13 -14.94 -9.70
CA ILE A 182 21.46 -14.70 -9.12
C ILE A 182 22.39 -14.18 -10.23
N VAL A 183 23.24 -13.22 -9.87
CA VAL A 183 24.26 -12.62 -10.73
C VAL A 183 25.63 -12.96 -10.17
N ALA A 184 26.59 -13.25 -11.06
CA ALA A 184 27.97 -13.65 -10.71
C ALA A 184 28.09 -14.83 -9.71
N GLY A 185 27.04 -15.65 -9.60
CA GLY A 185 27.01 -16.83 -8.72
C GLY A 185 26.78 -16.56 -7.24
N ASN A 186 26.84 -15.30 -6.78
CA ASN A 186 26.72 -14.96 -5.35
C ASN A 186 26.05 -13.61 -5.04
N ALA A 187 25.48 -12.93 -6.03
CA ALA A 187 24.88 -11.61 -5.83
C ALA A 187 23.42 -11.52 -6.30
N CYS A 188 22.64 -10.68 -5.63
CA CYS A 188 21.30 -10.27 -6.01
C CYS A 188 21.30 -8.80 -6.43
N LEU A 189 20.55 -8.48 -7.49
CA LEU A 189 20.37 -7.12 -7.98
C LEU A 189 18.97 -6.62 -7.65
N THR A 190 18.86 -5.36 -7.23
CA THR A 190 17.58 -4.72 -6.88
C THR A 190 17.62 -3.23 -7.17
N ASN A 191 16.46 -2.60 -7.30
CA ASN A 191 16.35 -1.14 -7.30
C ASN A 191 15.70 -0.61 -6.01
N GLN A 192 15.29 -1.49 -5.08
CA GLN A 192 14.48 -1.15 -3.90
C GLN A 192 15.11 -1.68 -2.59
N THR A 193 14.79 -1.04 -1.47
CA THR A 193 15.10 -1.52 -0.10
C THR A 193 14.31 -2.78 0.27
N GLY A 194 14.75 -3.46 1.34
CA GLY A 194 14.13 -4.67 1.88
C GLY A 194 15.16 -5.65 2.43
N HIS A 195 14.74 -6.89 2.62
CA HIS A 195 15.58 -7.99 3.06
C HIS A 195 15.77 -9.01 1.94
N PHE A 196 16.97 -9.57 1.82
CA PHE A 196 17.41 -10.34 0.66
C PHE A 196 18.12 -11.62 1.09
N ALA A 197 17.88 -12.70 0.35
CA ALA A 197 18.64 -13.94 0.52
C ALA A 197 18.70 -14.71 -0.81
N ILE A 198 19.57 -15.72 -0.86
CA ILE A 198 19.53 -16.76 -1.89
C ILE A 198 18.83 -17.98 -1.28
N VAL A 199 17.88 -18.54 -2.02
CA VAL A 199 17.04 -19.66 -1.60
C VAL A 199 17.07 -20.80 -2.61
N VAL A 200 16.88 -22.03 -2.11
CA VAL A 200 16.70 -23.24 -2.92
C VAL A 200 15.27 -23.77 -2.75
N PRO A 201 14.62 -24.26 -3.82
CA PRO A 201 13.34 -24.94 -3.71
C PRO A 201 13.50 -26.26 -2.96
N THR A 202 12.59 -26.52 -2.04
CA THR A 202 12.42 -27.81 -1.37
C THR A 202 11.56 -28.75 -2.22
N MET A 203 11.48 -30.03 -1.88
CA MET A 203 10.64 -31.00 -2.60
C MET A 203 9.14 -30.66 -2.61
N ASN A 204 8.70 -29.77 -1.71
CA ASN A 204 7.32 -29.28 -1.62
C ASN A 204 7.09 -27.96 -2.40
N SER A 205 8.07 -27.48 -3.16
CA SER A 205 7.93 -26.24 -3.95
C SER A 205 6.90 -26.43 -5.08
N PRO A 206 5.94 -25.51 -5.25
CA PRO A 206 5.15 -25.47 -6.48
C PRO A 206 6.10 -25.24 -7.67
N SER A 207 5.94 -26.05 -8.72
CA SER A 207 6.82 -26.04 -9.90
C SER A 207 6.76 -24.68 -10.62
N PRO A 208 7.89 -24.06 -10.99
CA PRO A 208 7.90 -22.77 -11.65
C PRO A 208 7.36 -22.88 -13.08
N ALA A 209 6.24 -22.20 -13.35
CA ALA A 209 5.76 -21.98 -14.71
C ALA A 209 6.80 -21.15 -15.52
N PRO A 210 6.96 -21.40 -16.83
CA PRO A 210 8.00 -20.75 -17.63
C PRO A 210 7.80 -19.23 -17.76
N GLU A 211 8.89 -18.48 -17.61
CA GLU A 211 8.92 -17.03 -17.76
C GLU A 211 8.71 -16.63 -19.23
N GLY A 212 7.52 -16.12 -19.56
CA GLY A 212 7.23 -15.64 -20.92
C GLY A 212 6.15 -14.55 -21.02
N ALA A 213 5.49 -14.19 -19.92
CA ALA A 213 4.36 -13.26 -19.93
C ALA A 213 4.70 -11.93 -19.26
N ARG A 214 5.04 -10.92 -20.06
CA ARG A 214 4.98 -9.50 -19.65
C ARG A 214 3.52 -9.09 -19.41
N ILE A 215 2.93 -9.53 -18.31
CA ILE A 215 1.60 -9.06 -17.88
C ILE A 215 1.77 -7.65 -17.31
N THR A 216 1.62 -6.65 -18.18
CA THR A 216 1.41 -5.27 -17.75
C THR A 216 0.16 -5.25 -16.86
N ARG A 217 0.36 -4.97 -15.57
CA ARG A 217 -0.64 -5.10 -14.49
C ARG A 217 -1.81 -4.09 -14.56
N LYS A 218 -2.07 -3.52 -15.74
CA LYS A 218 -3.07 -2.48 -16.02
C LYS A 218 -4.44 -3.07 -16.45
N GLY A 219 -4.47 -4.30 -16.96
CA GLY A 219 -5.71 -4.92 -17.48
C GLY A 219 -6.68 -5.50 -16.44
N ARG A 220 -6.25 -5.81 -15.21
CA ARG A 220 -7.10 -6.53 -14.23
C ARG A 220 -8.06 -5.64 -13.44
N ARG A 221 -7.71 -4.37 -13.21
CA ARG A 221 -8.57 -3.43 -12.44
C ARG A 221 -9.83 -3.01 -13.21
N TRP A 222 -9.74 -2.89 -14.54
CA TRP A 222 -10.88 -2.53 -15.40
C TRP A 222 -11.99 -3.60 -15.39
N LYS A 223 -11.62 -4.89 -15.55
CA LYS A 223 -12.59 -6.00 -15.58
C LYS A 223 -13.34 -6.18 -14.26
N VAL A 224 -12.67 -5.95 -13.12
CA VAL A 224 -13.32 -6.01 -11.80
C VAL A 224 -14.32 -4.87 -11.59
N TRP A 225 -14.02 -3.66 -12.07
CA TRP A 225 -14.91 -2.51 -11.90
C TRP A 225 -16.23 -2.68 -12.69
N VAL A 226 -16.15 -3.20 -13.92
CA VAL A 226 -17.35 -3.47 -14.75
C VAL A 226 -18.29 -4.49 -14.09
N VAL A 227 -17.75 -5.57 -13.48
CA VAL A 227 -18.58 -6.58 -12.81
C VAL A 227 -19.18 -6.04 -11.50
N ALA A 228 -18.41 -5.27 -10.72
CA ALA A 228 -18.91 -4.67 -9.48
C ALA A 228 -20.04 -3.64 -9.72
N CYS A 229 -19.91 -2.79 -10.75
CA CYS A 229 -20.95 -1.82 -11.09
C CYS A 229 -22.21 -2.47 -11.70
N GLY A 230 -22.07 -3.54 -12.50
CA GLY A 230 -23.21 -4.22 -13.12
C GLY A 230 -24.16 -4.86 -12.11
N VAL A 231 -23.63 -5.53 -11.08
CA VAL A 231 -24.45 -6.22 -10.06
C VAL A 231 -25.10 -5.23 -9.09
N GLY A 232 -24.41 -4.13 -8.75
CA GLY A 232 -24.93 -3.12 -7.83
C GLY A 232 -26.20 -2.41 -8.32
N VAL A 233 -26.23 -2.01 -9.60
CA VAL A 233 -27.39 -1.28 -10.17
C VAL A 233 -28.63 -2.16 -10.22
N GLY A 234 -28.50 -3.42 -10.66
CA GLY A 234 -29.63 -4.36 -10.70
C GLY A 234 -30.25 -4.62 -9.32
N GLY A 235 -29.41 -4.80 -8.29
CA GLY A 235 -29.88 -4.99 -6.91
C GLY A 235 -30.63 -3.77 -6.36
N VAL A 236 -30.11 -2.56 -6.58
CA VAL A 236 -30.75 -1.32 -6.12
C VAL A 236 -32.09 -1.06 -6.82
N VAL A 237 -32.18 -1.31 -8.14
CA VAL A 237 -33.45 -1.18 -8.88
C VAL A 237 -34.50 -2.18 -8.37
N MET A 238 -34.12 -3.43 -8.11
CA MET A 238 -35.05 -4.45 -7.63
C MET A 238 -35.57 -4.14 -6.22
N VAL A 239 -34.70 -3.68 -5.30
CA VAL A 239 -35.10 -3.23 -3.96
C VAL A 239 -35.99 -1.97 -4.04
N GLY A 240 -35.68 -1.03 -4.93
CA GLY A 240 -36.50 0.15 -5.17
C GLY A 240 -37.92 -0.19 -5.65
N LEU A 241 -38.05 -1.10 -6.61
CA LEU A 241 -39.35 -1.57 -7.11
C LEU A 241 -40.18 -2.25 -6.01
N VAL A 242 -39.57 -3.11 -5.19
CA VAL A 242 -40.25 -3.74 -4.03
C VAL A 242 -40.67 -2.69 -3.01
N GLY A 243 -39.83 -1.70 -2.72
CA GLY A 243 -40.16 -0.58 -1.82
C GLY A 243 -41.37 0.22 -2.31
N VAL A 244 -41.40 0.60 -3.59
CA VAL A 244 -42.52 1.32 -4.20
C VAL A 244 -43.80 0.48 -4.19
N ALA A 245 -43.71 -0.83 -4.44
CA ALA A 245 -44.86 -1.73 -4.38
C ALA A 245 -45.45 -1.82 -2.96
N VAL A 246 -44.61 -1.91 -1.92
CA VAL A 246 -45.05 -1.91 -0.52
C VAL A 246 -45.71 -0.57 -0.16
N VAL A 247 -45.12 0.56 -0.55
CA VAL A 247 -45.72 1.90 -0.32
C VAL A 247 -47.08 2.01 -1.01
N LYS A 248 -47.21 1.62 -2.28
CA LYS A 248 -48.50 1.59 -3.01
C LYS A 248 -49.55 0.70 -2.34
N VAL A 249 -49.17 -0.47 -1.82
CA VAL A 249 -50.10 -1.35 -1.08
C VAL A 249 -50.50 -0.73 0.26
N MET A 250 -49.59 -0.02 0.94
CA MET A 250 -49.90 0.71 2.18
C MET A 250 -50.77 1.95 1.92
N GLU A 251 -50.55 2.68 0.83
CA GLU A 251 -51.37 3.82 0.40
C GLU A 251 -52.77 3.37 -0.02
N ASN A 252 -52.91 2.32 -0.83
CA ASN A 252 -54.23 1.77 -1.17
C ASN A 252 -55.00 1.31 0.08
N LYS A 253 -54.33 0.64 1.03
CA LYS A 253 -54.94 0.31 2.35
C LYS A 253 -55.23 1.52 3.24
N LYS A 254 -54.66 2.68 2.93
CA LYS A 254 -54.99 3.96 3.58
C LYS A 254 -56.12 4.72 2.86
N MET A 255 -56.37 4.41 1.59
CA MET A 255 -57.42 5.01 0.77
C MET A 255 -58.76 4.26 0.83
N GLU A 256 -58.77 2.98 1.23
CA GLU A 256 -59.99 2.24 1.64
C GLU A 256 -60.68 2.81 2.91
N VAL A 257 -60.21 3.95 3.45
CA VAL A 257 -60.74 4.61 4.66
C VAL A 257 -61.06 6.11 4.42
N SER A 258 -60.86 6.67 3.22
CA SER A 258 -61.01 8.13 3.00
C SER A 258 -61.36 8.54 1.55
N GLU A 259 -62.31 7.87 0.90
CA GLU A 259 -62.90 8.35 -0.37
C GLU A 259 -64.05 9.35 -0.15
N GLU A 260 -63.74 10.58 0.27
CA GLU A 260 -64.59 11.76 0.03
C GLU A 260 -63.70 12.99 -0.24
N GLY A 261 -63.85 13.65 -1.41
CA GLY A 261 -63.14 14.93 -1.68
C GLY A 261 -62.52 15.11 -3.08
N GLU A 262 -63.37 15.16 -4.11
CA GLU A 262 -63.27 15.90 -5.38
C GLU A 262 -61.91 16.35 -5.98
N ALA A 263 -61.70 16.03 -7.27
CA ALA A 263 -60.55 16.47 -8.07
C ALA A 263 -60.90 17.62 -9.02
N LEU A 264 -60.13 18.72 -9.01
CA LEU A 264 -60.21 19.81 -9.99
C LEU A 264 -59.11 19.71 -11.07
N GLY A 265 -59.51 19.85 -12.33
CA GLY A 265 -58.76 19.36 -13.48
C GLY A 265 -57.68 20.29 -14.06
N ALA A 266 -56.71 19.68 -14.76
CA ALA A 266 -55.70 20.36 -15.57
C ALA A 266 -55.94 20.14 -17.07
N MET A 267 -55.86 21.22 -17.86
CA MET A 267 -56.03 21.19 -19.32
C MET A 267 -54.68 21.04 -20.04
N TRP A 268 -54.68 20.39 -21.20
CA TRP A 268 -53.51 20.27 -22.06
C TRP A 268 -53.49 21.37 -23.13
N VAL A 269 -52.32 21.99 -23.35
CA VAL A 269 -52.09 22.88 -24.49
C VAL A 269 -50.77 22.44 -25.16
N GLY A 270 -50.89 21.81 -26.33
CA GLY A 270 -49.76 21.18 -27.02
C GLY A 270 -49.18 20.01 -26.23
N ARG A 271 -47.84 19.94 -26.16
CA ARG A 271 -47.10 18.87 -25.47
C ARG A 271 -46.80 19.15 -23.98
N SER A 272 -47.31 20.24 -23.42
CA SER A 272 -47.13 20.59 -22.01
C SER A 272 -48.46 20.63 -21.26
N ARG A 273 -48.41 20.29 -19.98
CA ARG A 273 -49.56 20.24 -19.08
C ARG A 273 -49.41 21.37 -18.07
N MET A 274 -50.33 22.33 -18.09
CA MET A 274 -50.31 23.49 -17.20
C MET A 274 -51.60 23.53 -16.38
N PRO A 275 -51.55 23.90 -15.08
CA PRO A 275 -52.75 24.16 -14.31
C PRO A 275 -53.48 25.36 -14.90
N SER A 276 -54.81 25.25 -15.07
CA SER A 276 -55.63 26.34 -15.60
C SER A 276 -55.81 27.40 -14.50
N ALA A 277 -55.04 28.48 -14.58
CA ALA A 277 -55.28 29.65 -13.75
C ALA A 277 -56.52 30.39 -14.26
N ALA A 278 -57.50 30.60 -13.37
CA ALA A 278 -58.69 31.39 -13.67
C ALA A 278 -58.30 32.83 -14.09
N PRO A 279 -59.09 33.50 -14.95
CA PRO A 279 -58.69 34.75 -15.59
C PRO A 279 -58.42 35.88 -14.58
N MET A 280 -57.23 36.46 -14.73
CA MET A 280 -56.72 37.58 -13.94
C MET A 280 -57.55 38.85 -14.20
N ILE A 281 -58.40 39.24 -13.25
CA ILE A 281 -59.12 40.52 -13.30
C ILE A 281 -58.13 41.66 -13.05
N ARG A 282 -58.14 42.66 -13.93
CA ARG A 282 -57.14 43.73 -14.03
C ARG A 282 -57.50 44.91 -13.12
N THR A 283 -56.49 45.45 -12.43
CA THR A 283 -56.62 46.59 -11.50
C THR A 283 -56.91 47.92 -12.19
N GLN A 284 -57.63 48.82 -11.50
CA GLN A 284 -57.61 50.26 -11.74
C GLN A 284 -57.29 51.01 -10.43
N PRO A 285 -56.14 51.67 -10.32
CA PRO A 285 -55.94 52.80 -9.40
C PRO A 285 -56.40 54.11 -10.08
N LEU A 286 -56.95 55.04 -9.29
CA LEU A 286 -57.41 56.36 -9.73
C LEU A 286 -56.35 57.43 -9.38
N ILE A 287 -56.34 58.50 -10.18
CA ILE A 287 -55.35 59.58 -10.32
C ILE A 287 -56.13 60.90 -10.28
N ASP A 288 -55.68 62.02 -9.70
CA ASP A 288 -54.63 62.37 -8.71
C ASP A 288 -55.03 63.79 -8.18
N ASP A 289 -54.26 64.46 -7.29
CA ASP A 289 -54.25 65.94 -7.29
C ASP A 289 -53.02 66.59 -6.59
N GLU A 290 -52.72 67.82 -7.01
CA GLU A 290 -51.39 68.45 -6.92
C GLU A 290 -51.34 69.71 -6.01
N HIS A 291 -50.10 70.12 -5.69
CA HIS A 291 -49.62 71.49 -5.48
C HIS A 291 -49.34 71.98 -4.04
N ALA A 292 -48.21 72.70 -3.94
CA ALA A 292 -47.56 73.21 -2.72
C ALA A 292 -47.95 74.70 -2.47
N PRO A 293 -47.35 75.51 -1.55
CA PRO A 293 -46.00 75.45 -0.94
C PRO A 293 -45.94 75.05 0.56
#